data_AF-A0A480ADU8-F1
#
_entry.id   AF-A0A480ADU8-F1
#
_cell.length_a   1.000
_cell.length_b   1.000
_cell.length_c   1.000
_cell.angle_alpha   90.00
_cell.angle_beta   90.00
_cell.angle_gamma   90.00
#
_symmetry.space_group_name_H-M   'P 1'
#
loop_
_entity.id
_entity.type
_entity.pdbx_description
1 polymer ?
#
loop_
_entity_poly.entity_id
_entity_poly.type
_entity_poly.pdbx_seq_one_letter_code
_entity_poly.pdbx_strand_id
1 'polypeptide(L)'
;MSTMQRESELLLKINQGIPLDIQKSYNNLIAKRDVKTLSNDEYKELLRLTEQIEKQQAQRIEYLAELASLKGISLNTLMENFVFL
;
A
#
# COMPACT_ATOMS: atom_id res chain seq x y z
N MET A 1 -21.35 6.38 -14.62
CA MET A 1 -20.91 6.65 -13.22
C MET A 1 -20.81 8.15 -13.05
N SER A 2 -21.31 8.70 -11.94
CA SER A 2 -21.12 10.12 -11.63
C SER A 2 -19.73 10.38 -11.06
N THR A 3 -19.24 11.62 -11.13
CA THR A 3 -17.95 12.02 -10.53
C THR A 3 -17.88 11.69 -9.04
N MET A 4 -18.99 11.88 -8.31
CA MET A 4 -19.08 11.54 -6.88
C MET A 4 -18.95 10.04 -6.60
N GLN A 5 -19.53 9.19 -7.46
CA GLN A 5 -19.39 7.73 -7.34
C GLN A 5 -17.94 7.32 -7.54
N ARG A 6 -17.27 7.87 -8.56
CA ARG A 6 -15.87 7.54 -8.83
C ARG A 6 -14.93 8.00 -7.72
N GLU A 7 -15.14 9.22 -7.21
CA GLU A 7 -14.38 9.73 -6.07
C GLU A 7 -14.52 8.84 -4.83
N SER A 8 -15.75 8.42 -4.50
CA SER A 8 -16.01 7.53 -3.37
C SER A 8 -15.31 6.17 -3.51
N GLU A 9 -15.35 5.58 -4.71
CA GLU A 9 -14.63 4.34 -5.01
C GLU A 9 -13.12 4.48 -4.85
N LEU A 10 -12.54 5.57 -5.36
CA LEU A 10 -11.10 5.83 -5.24
C LEU A 10 -10.70 5.99 -3.79
N LEU A 11 -11.47 6.72 -3.00
CA LEU A 11 -11.22 6.88 -1.56
C LEU A 11 -11.25 5.54 -0.82
N LEU A 12 -12.21 4.66 -1.14
CA LEU A 12 -12.25 3.32 -0.56
C LEU A 12 -10.98 2.52 -0.89
N LYS A 13 -10.54 2.56 -2.16
CA LYS A 13 -9.34 1.85 -2.62
C LYS A 13 -8.04 2.43 -2.04
N ILE A 14 -7.94 3.75 -1.92
CA ILE A 14 -6.77 4.44 -1.34
C ILE A 14 -6.62 4.11 0.15
N ASN A 15 -7.75 3.94 0.85
CA ASN A 15 -7.79 3.61 2.27
C ASN A 15 -7.73 2.09 2.55
N GLN A 16 -7.65 1.25 1.51
CA GLN A 16 -7.34 -0.17 1.68
C GLN A 16 -5.83 -0.32 1.93
N GLY A 17 -5.46 -0.27 3.21
CA GLY A 17 -4.11 -0.58 3.66
C GLY A 17 -3.72 -2.06 3.46
N ILE A 18 -2.51 -2.41 3.86
CA ILE A 18 -2.04 -3.79 3.88
C ILE A 18 -2.87 -4.59 4.90
N PRO A 19 -3.40 -5.78 4.55
CA PRO A 19 -4.09 -6.65 5.51
C PRO A 19 -3.23 -6.94 6.75
N LEU A 20 -3.86 -6.93 7.94
CA LEU A 20 -3.13 -7.04 9.22
C LEU A 20 -2.35 -8.35 9.37
N ASP A 21 -2.86 -9.45 8.81
CA ASP A 21 -2.22 -10.76 8.76
C ASP A 21 -0.95 -10.76 7.90
N ILE A 22 -1.01 -10.10 6.73
CA ILE A 22 0.13 -9.88 5.85
C ILE A 22 1.17 -8.98 6.54
N GLN A 23 0.74 -7.85 7.12
CA GLN A 23 1.63 -6.94 7.84
C GLN A 23 2.32 -7.63 9.02
N LYS A 24 1.57 -8.42 9.80
CA LYS A 24 2.13 -9.18 10.93
C LYS A 24 3.15 -10.23 10.49
N SER A 25 2.85 -10.96 9.41
CA SER A 25 3.74 -11.96 8.85
C SER A 25 5.04 -11.32 8.34
N TYR A 26 4.92 -10.23 7.60
CA TYR A 26 6.05 -9.43 7.12
C TYR A 26 6.92 -8.93 8.28
N ASN A 27 6.33 -8.29 9.29
CA ASN A 27 7.08 -7.75 10.44
C ASN A 27 7.81 -8.85 11.23
N ASN A 28 7.20 -10.02 11.38
CA ASN A 28 7.84 -11.16 12.02
C ASN A 28 9.08 -11.65 11.24
N LEU A 29 9.00 -11.71 9.91
CA LEU A 29 10.12 -12.11 9.06
C LEU A 29 11.24 -11.05 9.06
N ILE A 30 10.89 -9.76 9.06
CA ILE A 30 11.85 -8.68 9.24
C ILE A 30 12.59 -8.82 10.57
N ALA A 31 11.87 -9.06 11.67
CA ALA A 31 12.49 -9.26 12.98
C ALA A 31 13.45 -10.45 12.99
N LYS A 32 13.07 -11.58 12.37
CA LYS A 32 13.95 -12.76 12.21
C LYS A 32 15.19 -12.47 11.36
N ARG A 33 15.04 -11.71 10.26
CA ARG A 33 16.15 -11.26 9.41
C ARG A 33 17.15 -10.43 10.19
N ASP A 34 16.67 -9.47 10.97
CA ASP A 34 17.49 -8.52 11.69
C ASP A 34 18.32 -9.20 12.80
N VAL A 35 17.78 -10.26 13.42
CA VAL A 35 18.52 -11.11 14.38
C VAL A 35 19.20 -12.34 13.73
N LYS A 36 19.25 -12.41 12.40
CA LYS A 36 19.91 -13.47 11.62
C LYS A 36 19.42 -14.91 11.91
N THR A 37 18.13 -15.06 12.22
CA THR A 37 17.48 -16.37 12.45
C THR A 37 16.55 -16.79 11.31
N LEU A 38 16.49 -15.99 10.25
CA LEU A 38 15.65 -16.25 9.08
C LEU A 38 16.19 -17.45 8.28
N SER A 39 15.35 -18.46 8.09
CA SER A 39 15.65 -19.60 7.21
C SER A 39 15.52 -19.23 5.73
N ASN A 40 16.03 -20.09 4.85
CA ASN A 40 15.94 -19.88 3.40
C ASN A 40 14.50 -19.83 2.88
N ASP A 41 13.60 -20.64 3.44
CA ASP A 41 12.20 -20.65 3.00
C ASP A 41 11.45 -19.42 3.54
N GLU A 42 11.78 -18.98 4.76
CA GLU A 42 11.29 -17.72 5.30
C GLU A 42 11.81 -16.49 4.54
N TYR A 43 13.03 -16.56 4.00
CA TYR A 43 13.56 -15.52 3.13
C TYR A 43 12.79 -15.43 1.80
N LYS A 44 12.45 -16.56 1.18
CA LYS A 44 11.59 -16.58 -0.02
C LYS A 44 10.21 -16.00 0.27
N GLU A 45 9.62 -16.35 1.42
CA GLU A 45 8.34 -15.80 1.84
C GLU A 45 8.43 -14.29 2.09
N LEU A 46 9.52 -13.82 2.71
CA LEU A 46 9.76 -12.39 2.88
C LEU A 46 9.80 -11.65 1.53
N LEU A 47 10.53 -12.19 0.54
CA LEU A 47 10.55 -11.61 -0.81
C LEU A 47 9.15 -11.55 -1.43
N ARG A 48 8.38 -12.65 -1.34
CA ARG A 48 7.01 -12.72 -1.87
C ARG A 48 6.09 -11.68 -1.22
N LEU A 49 6.20 -11.50 0.09
CA LEU A 49 5.42 -10.51 0.82
C LEU A 49 5.85 -9.08 0.48
N THR A 50 7.15 -8.82 0.33
CA THR A 50 7.65 -7.52 -0.15
C THR A 50 7.06 -7.16 -1.51
N GLU A 51 7.13 -8.07 -2.49
CA GLU A 51 6.58 -7.85 -3.84
C GLU A 51 5.06 -7.56 -3.79
N GLN A 52 4.33 -8.28 -2.94
CA GLN A 52 2.89 -8.07 -2.76
C GLN A 52 2.59 -6.67 -2.19
N ILE A 53 3.32 -6.26 -1.16
CA ILE A 53 3.17 -4.95 -0.51
C ILE A 53 3.52 -3.83 -1.50
N GLU A 54 4.64 -3.94 -2.19
CA GLU A 54 5.08 -2.94 -3.18
C GLU A 54 4.06 -2.78 -4.31
N LYS A 55 3.52 -3.89 -4.83
CA LYS A 55 2.47 -3.85 -5.85
C LYS A 55 1.21 -3.15 -5.36
N GLN A 56 0.77 -3.43 -4.14
CA GLN A 56 -0.40 -2.77 -3.56
C GLN A 56 -0.15 -1.26 -3.36
N GLN A 57 1.04 -0.88 -2.90
CA GLN A 57 1.41 0.53 -2.71
C GLN A 57 1.52 1.27 -4.04
N ALA A 58 2.08 0.65 -5.08
CA ALA A 58 2.11 1.22 -6.44
C ALA A 58 0.69 1.48 -6.95
N GLN A 59 -0.21 0.51 -6.81
CA GLN A 59 -1.61 0.65 -7.19
C GLN A 59 -2.33 1.76 -6.39
N ARG A 60 -1.99 1.92 -5.11
CA ARG A 60 -2.51 3.02 -4.29
C ARG A 60 -2.06 4.39 -4.82
N ILE A 61 -0.82 4.52 -5.30
CA ILE A 61 -0.33 5.75 -5.94
C ILE A 61 -1.08 6.03 -7.23
N GLU A 62 -1.40 5.01 -8.04
CA GLU A 62 -2.23 5.17 -9.24
C GLU A 62 -3.62 5.73 -8.90
N TYR A 63 -4.26 5.23 -7.84
CA TYR A 63 -5.56 5.75 -7.38
C TYR A 63 -5.48 7.19 -6.86
N LEU A 64 -4.41 7.54 -6.14
CA LEU A 64 -4.16 8.91 -5.70
C LEU A 64 -3.98 9.85 -6.89
N ALA A 65 -3.23 9.43 -7.92
CA ALA A 65 -3.04 10.21 -9.13
C ALA A 65 -4.36 10.46 -9.87
N GLU A 66 -5.22 9.43 -9.95
CA GLU A 66 -6.55 9.56 -10.54
C GLU A 66 -7.44 10.52 -9.72
N LEU A 67 -7.44 10.40 -8.40
CA LEU A 67 -8.20 11.29 -7.52
C LEU A 67 -7.74 12.75 -7.62
N ALA A 68 -6.43 12.99 -7.72
CA ALA A 68 -5.86 14.32 -7.90
C ALA A 68 -6.33 14.94 -9.23
N SER A 69 -6.32 14.14 -10.30
CA SER A 69 -6.84 14.54 -11.61
C SER A 69 -8.32 14.90 -11.56
N LEU A 70 -9.16 14.09 -10.90
CA LEU A 70 -10.59 14.38 -10.73
C LEU A 70 -10.86 15.66 -9.93
N LYS A 71 -10.01 15.97 -8.95
CA LYS A 71 -10.10 17.18 -8.13
C LYS A 71 -9.45 18.42 -8.76
N GLY A 72 -8.74 18.27 -9.87
CA GLY A 72 -8.00 19.36 -10.52
C GLY A 72 -6.84 19.90 -9.68
N ILE A 73 -6.24 19.06 -8.82
CA ILE A 73 -5.08 19.43 -7.99
C ILE A 73 -3.88 18.55 -8.31
N SER A 74 -2.68 18.96 -7.87
CA SER A 74 -1.48 18.14 -8.03
C SER A 74 -1.52 16.91 -7.11
N LEU A 75 -0.84 15.83 -7.50
CA LEU A 75 -0.68 14.64 -6.66
C LEU A 75 -0.02 15.00 -5.31
N ASN A 76 1.00 15.86 -5.32
CA ASN A 76 1.67 16.31 -4.09
C ASN A 76 0.69 17.02 -3.15
N THR A 77 -0.12 17.95 -3.67
CA THR A 77 -1.17 18.65 -2.89
C THR A 77 -2.20 17.67 -2.33
N LEU A 78 -2.56 16.63 -3.10
CA LEU A 78 -3.45 15.60 -2.60
C LEU A 78 -2.79 14.81 -1.47
N MET A 79 -1.55 14.38 -1.64
CA MET A 79 -0.81 13.53 -0.68
C MET A 79 -0.56 14.21 0.67
N GLU A 80 -0.47 15.55 0.73
CA GLU A 80 -0.42 16.30 1.99
C GLU A 80 -1.63 16.02 2.91
N ASN A 81 -2.77 15.61 2.33
CA ASN A 81 -4.01 15.31 3.06
C ASN A 81 -4.16 13.83 3.45
N PHE A 82 -3.20 12.97 3.09
CA PHE A 82 -3.23 11.54 3.42
C PHE A 82 -2.04 11.17 4.30
N VAL A 83 -2.30 10.52 5.44
CA VAL A 83 -1.24 9.91 6.24
C VAL A 83 -0.78 8.63 5.54
N PHE A 84 0.53 8.51 5.30
CA PHE A 84 1.16 7.26 4.89
C PHE A 84 1.35 6.40 6.14
N LEU A 85 0.44 5.46 6.38
CA LEU A 85 0.60 4.38 7.35
C LEU A 85 0.99 3.09 6.64
#